data_AF-W0JJT2-F1
#
_entry.id   AF-W0JJT2-F1
#
_cell.length_a   1.000
_cell.length_b   1.000
_cell.length_c   1.000
_cell.angle_alpha   90.00
_cell.angle_beta   90.00
_cell.angle_gamma   90.00
#
_symmetry.space_group_name_H-M   'P 1'
#
loop_
_entity.id
_entity.type
_entity.pdbx_description
1 polymer ?
#
loop_
_entity_poly.entity_id
_entity_poly.type
_entity_poly.pdbx_seq_one_letter_code
_entity_poly.pdbx_strand_id
1 'polypeptide(L)'
;MMAGDQDGWSDVYRLPQFFDRIDDQQAVSIRDAVDELEIDLEMDVDGVVYHDRGIRVPGYDATFIREPESARDVPAFSVQLDAVGPRSTWAVFDASKEWDAYLLTADDVAAVAWVSDEEFAFEEARNFSSKDTAVGAGRFSFGIFFYESLEWDSLASELEGTDSPALLHHDDGSTYYPQTQSEFYRYVDSSPDEFRESGGGAPSYLGVLELEVTIDD
;
A
#
# COMPACT_ATOMS: atom_id res chain seq x y z
N MET A 1 -25.68 3.12 -24.59
CA MET A 1 -25.79 2.76 -23.16
C MET A 1 -24.40 2.98 -22.62
N MET A 2 -24.19 4.08 -21.91
CA MET A 2 -22.89 4.54 -21.41
C MET A 2 -22.75 3.99 -19.99
N ALA A 3 -21.63 3.35 -19.67
CA ALA A 3 -21.25 2.85 -18.35
C ALA A 3 -19.70 2.87 -18.30
N GLY A 4 -19.00 3.38 -17.30
CA GLY A 4 -19.40 4.03 -16.04
C GLY A 4 -18.73 5.40 -15.89
N ASP A 5 -19.18 6.15 -14.87
CA ASP A 5 -18.59 7.41 -14.44
C ASP A 5 -17.12 7.22 -14.05
N GLN A 6 -16.33 8.27 -14.27
CA GLN A 6 -14.93 8.35 -13.87
C GLN A 6 -14.87 8.65 -12.36
N ASP A 7 -15.03 7.63 -11.52
CA ASP A 7 -14.83 7.75 -10.05
C ASP A 7 -13.33 7.64 -9.76
N GLY A 8 -12.59 8.73 -9.95
CA GLY A 8 -11.18 8.87 -9.58
C GLY A 8 -11.02 9.64 -8.27
N TRP A 9 -9.77 9.82 -7.83
CA TRP A 9 -9.44 10.69 -6.71
C TRP A 9 -9.74 12.16 -7.08
N SER A 10 -10.26 12.92 -6.11
CA SER A 10 -10.66 14.32 -6.33
C SER A 10 -9.44 15.23 -6.43
N ASP A 11 -8.48 15.04 -5.53
CA ASP A 11 -7.21 15.76 -5.55
C ASP A 11 -6.02 14.79 -5.53
N VAL A 12 -4.96 15.19 -6.24
CA VAL A 12 -3.73 14.43 -6.40
C VAL A 12 -2.56 15.36 -6.11
N TYR A 13 -1.89 15.13 -4.98
CA TYR A 13 -0.72 15.89 -4.54
C TYR A 13 0.52 15.00 -4.65
N ARG A 14 1.42 15.33 -5.58
CA ARG A 14 2.74 14.69 -5.58
C ARG A 14 3.49 15.07 -4.30
N LEU A 15 4.18 14.11 -3.71
CA LEU A 15 5.03 14.28 -2.53
C LEU A 15 6.49 14.36 -2.98
N PRO A 16 6.96 15.52 -3.49
CA PRO A 16 8.34 15.65 -3.90
C PRO A 16 9.24 15.39 -2.69
N GLN A 17 10.37 14.72 -2.92
CA GLN A 17 11.38 14.42 -1.88
C GLN A 17 10.96 13.40 -0.83
N PHE A 18 9.80 12.73 -0.95
CA PHE A 18 9.40 11.70 0.02
C PHE A 18 10.47 10.61 0.18
N PHE A 19 11.01 10.11 -0.93
CA PHE A 19 12.08 9.12 -0.90
C PHE A 19 13.44 9.70 -0.48
N ASP A 20 13.73 10.95 -0.83
CA ASP A 20 14.93 11.65 -0.33
C ASP A 20 14.90 11.75 1.21
N ARG A 21 13.72 11.95 1.80
CA ARG A 21 13.54 11.98 3.25
C ARG A 21 13.77 10.62 3.89
N ILE A 22 13.37 9.52 3.25
CA ILE A 22 13.66 8.17 3.76
C ILE A 22 15.18 7.98 3.84
N ASP A 23 15.91 8.46 2.83
CA ASP A 23 17.37 8.38 2.80
C ASP A 23 18.02 9.25 3.89
N ASP A 24 17.52 10.46 4.11
CA ASP A 24 18.07 11.38 5.12
C ASP A 24 17.71 11.01 6.57
N GLN A 25 16.45 10.59 6.80
CA GLN A 25 15.91 10.34 8.14
C GLN A 25 16.01 8.87 8.56
N GLN A 26 16.29 7.96 7.62
CA GLN A 26 16.33 6.50 7.77
C GLN A 26 14.99 5.85 8.13
N ALA A 27 14.04 6.61 8.67
CA ALA A 27 12.67 6.20 8.92
C ALA A 27 11.72 7.40 8.78
N VAL A 28 10.59 7.23 8.09
CA VAL A 28 9.55 8.24 7.90
C VAL A 28 8.19 7.61 8.16
N SER A 29 7.48 8.06 9.20
CA SER A 29 6.08 7.69 9.42
C SER A 29 5.20 8.33 8.35
N ILE A 30 4.19 7.60 7.88
CA ILE A 30 3.25 8.12 6.89
C ILE A 30 2.38 9.24 7.46
N ARG A 31 2.04 9.17 8.76
CA ARG A 31 1.32 10.24 9.46
C ARG A 31 2.16 11.50 9.54
N ASP A 32 3.42 11.38 9.98
CA ASP A 32 4.35 12.50 10.03
C ASP A 32 4.56 13.13 8.64
N ALA A 33 4.67 12.29 7.59
CA ALA A 33 4.84 12.77 6.23
C ALA A 33 3.63 13.57 5.72
N VAL A 34 2.41 13.18 6.10
CA VAL A 34 1.18 13.90 5.73
C VAL A 34 1.00 15.17 6.57
N ASP A 35 1.22 15.10 7.88
CA ASP A 35 1.10 16.25 8.79
C ASP A 35 1.99 17.42 8.35
N GLU A 36 3.18 17.13 7.84
CA GLU A 36 4.12 18.15 7.35
C GLU A 36 3.70 18.83 6.04
N LEU A 37 2.75 18.27 5.29
CA LEU A 37 2.26 18.91 4.06
C LEU A 37 1.37 20.12 4.35
N GLU A 38 0.95 20.29 5.62
CA GLU A 38 -0.03 21.30 6.03
C GLU A 38 -1.33 21.23 5.21
N ILE A 39 -1.67 20.03 4.71
CA ILE A 39 -2.92 19.72 4.01
C ILE A 39 -3.89 19.18 5.06
N ASP A 40 -5.04 19.85 5.20
CA ASP A 40 -6.13 19.35 6.02
C ASP A 40 -6.81 18.21 5.25
N LEU A 41 -6.70 16.99 5.76
CA LEU A 41 -7.39 15.84 5.18
C LEU A 41 -8.90 15.85 5.44
N GLU A 42 -9.40 16.81 6.23
CA GLU A 42 -10.80 16.89 6.69
C GLU A 42 -11.28 15.60 7.40
N MET A 43 -10.34 14.77 7.88
CA MET A 43 -10.59 13.50 8.55
C MET A 43 -9.69 13.31 9.78
N ASP A 44 -10.26 12.73 10.84
CA ASP A 44 -9.50 12.33 12.04
C ASP A 44 -8.97 10.91 11.83
N VAL A 45 -7.69 10.78 11.43
CA VAL A 45 -7.07 9.48 11.10
C VAL A 45 -6.81 8.64 12.37
N ASP A 46 -7.57 7.57 12.52
CA ASP A 46 -7.43 6.62 13.62
C ASP A 46 -6.61 5.40 13.24
N GLY A 47 -6.62 5.00 11.97
CA GLY A 47 -5.80 3.90 11.48
C GLY A 47 -5.48 3.96 10.00
N VAL A 48 -4.72 2.98 9.56
CA VAL A 48 -4.23 2.85 8.20
C VAL A 48 -4.40 1.43 7.67
N VAL A 49 -4.49 1.30 6.36
CA VAL A 49 -4.45 -0.01 5.68
C VAL A 49 -3.37 0.00 4.62
N TYR A 50 -2.36 -0.84 4.80
CA TYR A 50 -1.39 -1.15 3.76
C TYR A 50 -2.08 -1.95 2.65
N HIS A 51 -1.85 -1.53 1.41
CA HIS A 51 -2.35 -2.15 0.19
C HIS A 51 -1.19 -2.62 -0.68
N ASP A 52 -1.25 -3.87 -1.11
CA ASP A 52 -0.36 -4.46 -2.10
C ASP A 52 -1.19 -5.37 -3.01
N ARG A 53 -1.59 -4.84 -4.18
CA ARG A 53 -2.33 -5.57 -5.22
C ARG A 53 -3.48 -6.42 -4.66
N GLY A 54 -4.24 -5.80 -3.76
CA GLY A 54 -5.42 -6.38 -3.13
C GLY A 54 -5.17 -7.09 -1.80
N ILE A 55 -3.92 -7.37 -1.40
CA ILE A 55 -3.59 -7.68 0.00
C ILE A 55 -3.82 -6.41 0.82
N ARG A 56 -4.59 -6.52 1.91
CA ARG A 56 -4.95 -5.40 2.79
C ARG A 56 -4.58 -5.74 4.22
N VAL A 57 -3.64 -4.97 4.78
CA VAL A 57 -3.19 -5.14 6.17
C VAL A 57 -3.57 -3.91 6.98
N PRO A 58 -4.56 -4.03 7.89
CA PRO A 58 -4.86 -3.00 8.88
C PRO A 58 -3.74 -2.80 9.89
N GLY A 59 -3.36 -1.55 10.14
CA GLY A 59 -2.49 -1.12 11.24
C GLY A 59 -2.81 0.28 11.76
N TYR A 60 -2.15 0.68 12.84
CA TYR A 60 -2.31 2.01 13.42
C TYR A 60 -1.41 3.04 12.72
N ASP A 61 -0.24 2.63 12.25
CA ASP A 61 0.66 3.47 11.46
C ASP A 61 1.49 2.64 10.48
N ALA A 62 2.06 3.30 9.47
CA ALA A 62 3.01 2.72 8.53
C ALA A 62 4.29 3.56 8.50
N THR A 63 5.44 2.91 8.62
CA THR A 63 6.75 3.55 8.58
C THR A 63 7.55 3.07 7.38
N PHE A 64 8.05 4.00 6.58
CA PHE A 64 9.00 3.75 5.52
C PHE A 64 10.41 3.79 6.09
N ILE A 65 11.20 2.74 5.89
CA ILE A 65 12.51 2.57 6.51
C ILE A 65 13.55 2.34 5.43
N ARG A 66 14.71 3.01 5.53
CA ARG A 66 15.85 2.72 4.66
C ARG A 66 16.47 1.40 5.09
N GLU A 67 16.55 0.44 4.17
CA GLU A 67 17.22 -0.84 4.47
C GLU A 67 18.73 -0.62 4.63
N PRO A 68 19.39 -1.31 5.57
CA PRO A 68 20.84 -1.27 5.67
C PRO A 68 21.50 -1.75 4.37
N GLU A 69 22.54 -1.05 3.90
CA GLU A 69 23.23 -1.39 2.65
C GLU A 69 23.81 -2.83 2.64
N SER A 70 24.06 -3.41 3.82
CA SER A 70 24.55 -4.78 3.95
C SER A 70 23.46 -5.86 3.95
N ALA A 71 22.19 -5.47 4.01
CA ALA A 71 21.09 -6.43 4.09
C ALA A 71 20.81 -7.13 2.75
N ARG A 72 21.10 -6.45 1.62
CA ARG A 72 20.72 -6.89 0.27
C ARG A 72 21.78 -6.52 -0.77
N ASP A 73 21.69 -7.17 -1.94
CA ASP A 73 22.58 -6.91 -3.08
C ASP A 73 22.27 -5.59 -3.82
N VAL A 74 21.06 -5.04 -3.60
CA VAL A 74 20.60 -3.77 -4.18
C VAL A 74 20.12 -2.84 -3.06
N PRO A 75 20.22 -1.49 -3.23
CA PRO A 75 19.59 -0.55 -2.33
C PRO A 75 18.10 -0.85 -2.17
N ALA A 76 17.57 -0.70 -0.96
CA ALA A 76 16.19 -0.99 -0.68
C ALA A 76 15.60 -0.06 0.39
N PHE A 77 14.28 0.07 0.36
CA PHE A 77 13.50 0.61 1.48
C PHE A 77 12.39 -0.37 1.80
N SER A 78 11.93 -0.36 3.05
CA SER A 78 10.86 -1.21 3.53
C SER A 78 9.69 -0.38 4.04
N VAL A 79 8.51 -0.97 4.04
CA VAL A 79 7.31 -0.45 4.70
C VAL A 79 6.98 -1.42 5.83
N GLN A 80 7.07 -0.92 7.06
CA GLN A 80 6.68 -1.63 8.26
C GLN A 80 5.35 -1.11 8.76
N LEU A 81 4.46 -2.03 9.11
CA LEU A 81 3.18 -1.68 9.69
C LEU A 81 3.16 -1.92 11.20
N ASP A 82 2.68 -0.94 11.97
CA ASP A 82 2.24 -1.15 13.34
C ASP A 82 0.85 -1.82 13.29
N ALA A 83 0.85 -3.12 12.99
CA ALA A 83 -0.35 -3.85 12.60
C ALA A 83 -1.29 -4.15 13.78
N VAL A 84 -2.55 -4.45 13.47
CA VAL A 84 -3.55 -4.79 14.48
C VAL A 84 -3.29 -6.18 15.08
N GLY A 85 -3.16 -6.24 16.41
CA GLY A 85 -3.00 -7.48 17.16
C GLY A 85 -1.60 -8.10 16.97
N PRO A 86 -1.46 -9.43 16.90
CA PRO A 86 -0.17 -10.11 16.78
C PRO A 86 0.38 -10.12 15.35
N ARG A 87 -0.03 -9.18 14.49
CA ARG A 87 0.33 -9.22 13.06
C ARG A 87 1.64 -8.49 12.82
N SER A 88 2.36 -8.96 11.81
CA SER A 88 3.54 -8.29 11.31
C SER A 88 3.42 -8.17 9.79
N THR A 89 3.80 -7.01 9.26
CA THR A 89 3.89 -6.79 7.82
C THR A 89 5.12 -5.99 7.50
N TRP A 90 5.89 -6.53 6.54
CA TRP A 90 7.14 -5.99 6.08
C TRP A 90 7.24 -6.18 4.56
N ALA A 91 7.05 -5.08 3.83
CA ALA A 91 7.18 -5.07 2.37
C ALA A 91 8.48 -4.35 2.00
N VAL A 92 9.29 -4.95 1.12
CA VAL A 92 10.59 -4.40 0.74
C VAL A 92 10.64 -4.11 -0.74
N PHE A 93 11.12 -2.92 -1.07
CA PHE A 93 11.14 -2.37 -2.41
C PHE A 93 12.56 -2.04 -2.85
N ASP A 94 12.82 -2.18 -4.15
CA ASP A 94 14.08 -1.84 -4.80
C ASP A 94 14.22 -0.31 -4.88
N ALA A 95 15.10 0.24 -4.05
CA ALA A 95 15.36 1.68 -3.99
C ALA A 95 16.29 2.17 -5.11
N SER A 96 16.79 1.27 -5.99
CA SER A 96 17.52 1.68 -7.19
C SER A 96 16.60 2.16 -8.32
N LYS A 97 15.29 1.90 -8.21
CA LYS A 97 14.25 2.40 -9.13
C LYS A 97 13.86 3.84 -8.83
N GLU A 98 13.32 4.51 -9.83
CA GLU A 98 12.75 5.86 -9.67
C GLU A 98 11.29 5.77 -9.22
N TRP A 99 11.05 6.15 -7.96
CA TRP A 99 9.74 6.12 -7.33
C TRP A 99 9.14 7.51 -7.18
N ASP A 100 7.83 7.62 -7.38
CA ASP A 100 7.05 8.80 -7.00
C ASP A 100 5.99 8.42 -5.97
N ALA A 101 5.81 9.27 -4.97
CA ALA A 101 4.74 9.17 -3.98
C ALA A 101 3.71 10.29 -4.17
N TYR A 102 2.46 9.97 -3.88
CA TYR A 102 1.31 10.85 -4.06
C TYR A 102 0.39 10.75 -2.85
N LEU A 103 -0.01 11.88 -2.29
CA LEU A 103 -1.19 11.97 -1.44
C LEU A 103 -2.41 12.15 -2.34
N LEU A 104 -3.42 11.31 -2.12
CA LEU A 104 -4.67 11.27 -2.86
C LEU A 104 -5.80 11.51 -1.87
N THR A 105 -6.74 12.37 -2.23
CA THR A 105 -7.91 12.67 -1.40
C THR A 105 -9.19 12.66 -2.22
N ALA A 106 -10.27 12.20 -1.60
CA ALA A 106 -11.65 12.29 -2.04
C ALA A 106 -12.52 12.52 -0.79
N ASP A 107 -13.81 12.80 -0.99
CA ASP A 107 -14.74 13.32 0.05
C ASP A 107 -14.60 12.64 1.43
N ASP A 108 -14.43 11.33 1.48
CA ASP A 108 -14.39 10.51 2.70
C ASP A 108 -13.19 9.55 2.75
N VAL A 109 -12.18 9.72 1.89
CA VAL A 109 -11.03 8.83 1.86
C VAL A 109 -9.76 9.57 1.45
N ALA A 110 -8.65 9.21 2.11
CA ALA A 110 -7.32 9.62 1.71
C ALA A 110 -6.38 8.41 1.61
N ALA A 111 -5.37 8.53 0.76
CA ALA A 111 -4.32 7.53 0.66
C ALA A 111 -2.98 8.14 0.26
N VAL A 112 -1.87 7.55 0.71
CA VAL A 112 -0.57 7.74 0.07
C VAL A 112 -0.28 6.55 -0.83
N ALA A 113 -0.15 6.79 -2.14
CA ALA A 113 0.23 5.79 -3.12
C ALA A 113 1.67 6.04 -3.63
N TRP A 114 2.38 4.98 -4.00
CA TRP A 114 3.67 5.11 -4.66
C TRP A 114 3.78 4.21 -5.89
N VAL A 115 4.43 4.73 -6.94
CA VAL A 115 4.52 4.09 -8.26
C VAL A 115 5.91 4.31 -8.85
N SER A 116 6.54 3.24 -9.30
CA SER A 116 7.82 3.31 -9.99
C SER A 116 7.66 3.67 -11.48
N ASP A 117 8.70 4.23 -12.08
CA ASP A 117 8.75 4.49 -13.52
C ASP A 117 8.55 3.20 -14.33
N GLU A 118 9.13 2.08 -13.89
CA GLU A 118 8.99 0.80 -14.58
C GLU A 118 7.57 0.21 -14.48
N GLU A 119 6.94 0.28 -13.31
CA GLU A 119 5.55 -0.13 -13.12
C GLU A 119 4.64 0.65 -14.07
N PHE A 120 4.74 1.98 -14.04
CA PHE A 120 3.95 2.84 -14.92
C PHE A 120 4.20 2.53 -16.40
N ALA A 121 5.46 2.39 -16.81
CA ALA A 121 5.82 2.10 -18.20
C ALA A 121 5.25 0.76 -18.69
N PHE A 122 5.15 -0.24 -17.79
CA PHE A 122 4.69 -1.58 -18.13
C PHE A 122 3.16 -1.68 -18.13
N GLU A 123 2.50 -1.20 -17.07
CA GLU A 123 1.07 -1.41 -16.86
C GLU A 123 0.20 -0.28 -17.46
N GLU A 124 0.61 0.99 -17.30
CA GLU A 124 -0.32 2.12 -17.43
C GLU A 124 -0.02 3.08 -18.58
N ALA A 125 1.22 3.14 -19.07
CA ALA A 125 1.67 4.09 -20.09
C ALA A 125 0.94 3.96 -21.46
N ARG A 126 0.19 2.87 -21.69
CA ARG A 126 -0.66 2.72 -22.88
C ARG A 126 -1.96 3.50 -22.80
N ASN A 127 -2.44 3.75 -21.58
CA ASN A 127 -3.74 4.36 -21.32
C ASN A 127 -3.61 5.77 -20.71
N PHE A 128 -2.49 6.03 -20.05
CA PHE A 128 -2.24 7.28 -19.33
C PHE A 128 -0.98 7.98 -19.83
N SER A 129 -1.01 9.31 -19.84
CA SER A 129 0.12 10.14 -20.30
C SER A 129 1.17 10.40 -19.23
N SER A 130 0.81 10.26 -17.95
CA SER A 130 1.72 10.40 -16.80
C SER A 130 1.26 9.58 -15.60
N LYS A 131 2.17 9.37 -14.64
CA LYS A 131 1.86 8.75 -13.34
C LYS A 131 0.75 9.50 -12.59
N ASP A 132 0.78 10.83 -12.59
CA ASP A 132 -0.26 11.65 -11.93
C ASP A 132 -1.66 11.33 -12.47
N THR A 133 -1.81 11.19 -13.79
CA THR A 133 -3.10 10.85 -14.41
C THR A 133 -3.53 9.41 -14.16
N ALA A 134 -2.59 8.48 -14.05
CA ALA A 134 -2.86 7.08 -13.74
C ALA A 134 -3.30 6.92 -12.28
N VAL A 135 -2.50 7.45 -11.36
CA VAL A 135 -2.77 7.38 -9.92
C VAL A 135 -4.07 8.12 -9.57
N GLY A 136 -4.34 9.29 -10.17
CA GLY A 136 -5.62 9.99 -10.02
C GLY A 136 -6.82 9.17 -10.50
N ALA A 137 -6.64 8.27 -11.47
CA ALA A 137 -7.65 7.31 -11.90
C ALA A 137 -7.66 6.00 -11.08
N GLY A 138 -6.97 5.96 -9.93
CA GLY A 138 -6.89 4.81 -9.04
C GLY A 138 -5.94 3.71 -9.52
N ARG A 139 -5.00 4.02 -10.43
CA ARG A 139 -4.05 3.04 -10.98
C ARG A 139 -2.72 3.09 -10.23
N PHE A 140 -2.58 2.24 -9.22
CA PHE A 140 -1.34 2.02 -8.47
C PHE A 140 -1.40 0.64 -7.79
N SER A 141 -0.25 -0.03 -7.67
CA SER A 141 -0.17 -1.33 -6.99
C SER A 141 -0.09 -1.23 -5.47
N PHE A 142 0.46 -0.13 -4.96
CA PHE A 142 0.83 0.02 -3.56
C PHE A 142 0.30 1.32 -2.97
N GLY A 143 -0.20 1.25 -1.73
CA GLY A 143 -0.65 2.43 -1.03
C GLY A 143 -0.91 2.20 0.45
N ILE A 144 -1.00 3.29 1.21
CA ILE A 144 -1.52 3.34 2.56
C ILE A 144 -2.82 4.13 2.53
N PHE A 145 -3.93 3.50 2.88
CA PHE A 145 -5.24 4.17 2.99
C PHE A 145 -5.46 4.62 4.43
N PHE A 146 -5.99 5.82 4.62
CA PHE A 146 -6.34 6.37 5.93
C PHE A 146 -7.82 6.09 6.25
N TYR A 147 -8.12 5.81 7.52
CA TYR A 147 -9.47 5.52 7.99
C TYR A 147 -9.81 6.31 9.26
N GLU A 148 -11.06 6.77 9.34
CA GLU A 148 -11.64 7.37 10.56
C GLU A 148 -12.12 6.31 11.57
N SER A 149 -12.26 6.70 12.84
CA SER A 149 -12.63 5.83 13.99
C SER A 149 -13.68 4.77 13.70
N LEU A 150 -14.84 5.15 13.18
CA LEU A 150 -15.96 4.21 13.05
C LEU A 150 -15.67 3.07 12.05
N GLU A 151 -15.05 3.41 10.93
CA GLU A 151 -14.69 2.43 9.90
C GLU A 151 -13.47 1.62 10.31
N TRP A 152 -12.48 2.31 10.90
CA TRP A 152 -11.29 1.71 11.44
C TRP A 152 -11.59 0.68 12.54
N ASP A 153 -12.39 1.05 13.55
CA ASP A 153 -12.75 0.18 14.67
C ASP A 153 -13.46 -1.10 14.19
N SER A 154 -14.32 -0.97 13.17
CA SER A 154 -15.00 -2.12 12.56
C SER A 154 -14.00 -3.03 11.88
N LEU A 155 -13.10 -2.49 11.05
CA LEU A 155 -12.10 -3.25 10.31
C LEU A 155 -11.11 -3.94 11.25
N ALA A 156 -10.62 -3.22 12.27
CA ALA A 156 -9.73 -3.75 13.29
C ALA A 156 -10.40 -4.88 14.08
N SER A 157 -11.64 -4.68 14.54
CA SER A 157 -12.40 -5.70 15.29
C SER A 157 -12.66 -6.95 14.47
N GLU A 158 -12.99 -6.80 13.18
CA GLU A 158 -13.19 -7.94 12.27
C GLU A 158 -11.90 -8.75 12.09
N LEU A 159 -10.78 -8.07 11.87
CA LEU A 159 -9.49 -8.74 11.70
C LEU A 159 -9.03 -9.41 13.01
N GLU A 160 -9.18 -8.75 14.16
CA GLU A 160 -8.89 -9.33 15.48
C GLU A 160 -9.71 -10.60 15.78
N GLY A 161 -10.89 -10.73 15.17
CA GLY A 161 -11.71 -11.94 15.26
C GLY A 161 -11.19 -13.15 14.48
N THR A 162 -10.08 -13.00 13.74
CA THR A 162 -9.48 -14.04 12.90
C THR A 162 -8.01 -14.32 13.24
N ASP A 163 -7.52 -15.49 12.85
CA ASP A 163 -6.09 -15.83 12.81
C ASP A 163 -5.51 -15.61 11.40
N SER A 164 -6.06 -14.66 10.63
CA SER A 164 -5.53 -14.27 9.32
C SER A 164 -4.61 -13.06 9.44
N PRO A 165 -3.47 -13.03 8.73
CA PRO A 165 -2.56 -11.88 8.79
C PRO A 165 -3.09 -10.67 8.00
N ALA A 166 -4.02 -10.87 7.06
CA ALA A 166 -4.52 -9.81 6.18
C ALA A 166 -5.92 -10.14 5.63
N LEU A 167 -6.55 -9.14 5.01
CA LEU A 167 -7.73 -9.27 4.17
C LEU A 167 -7.31 -9.31 2.70
N LEU A 168 -8.18 -9.85 1.85
CA LEU A 168 -7.95 -9.92 0.40
C LEU A 168 -9.09 -9.21 -0.32
N HIS A 169 -8.77 -8.16 -1.07
CA HIS A 169 -9.71 -7.38 -1.85
C HIS A 169 -9.53 -7.69 -3.33
N HIS A 170 -10.62 -8.04 -3.99
CA HIS A 170 -10.65 -8.43 -5.39
C HIS A 170 -10.83 -7.23 -6.32
N ASP A 171 -10.39 -7.38 -7.56
CA ASP A 171 -10.65 -6.45 -8.66
C ASP A 171 -12.15 -6.23 -8.94
N ASP A 172 -13.00 -7.20 -8.56
CA ASP A 172 -14.46 -7.09 -8.67
C ASP A 172 -15.11 -6.31 -7.50
N GLY A 173 -14.29 -5.80 -6.57
CA GLY A 173 -14.70 -5.03 -5.40
C GLY A 173 -15.14 -5.88 -4.20
N SER A 174 -15.09 -7.20 -4.30
CA SER A 174 -15.41 -8.07 -3.17
C SER A 174 -14.23 -8.23 -2.21
N THR A 175 -14.50 -8.33 -0.91
CA THR A 175 -13.48 -8.63 0.10
C THR A 175 -13.66 -10.05 0.61
N TYR A 176 -12.59 -10.84 0.55
CA TYR A 176 -12.47 -12.13 1.19
C TYR A 176 -11.74 -11.98 2.53
N TYR A 177 -12.30 -12.64 3.55
CA TYR A 177 -11.83 -12.61 4.93
C TYR A 177 -11.33 -14.02 5.31
N PRO A 178 -10.04 -14.33 5.09
CA PRO A 178 -9.50 -15.60 5.53
C PRO A 178 -9.64 -15.71 7.05
N GLN A 179 -9.82 -16.94 7.56
CA GLN A 179 -9.95 -17.19 8.99
C GLN A 179 -8.62 -17.58 9.63
N THR A 180 -7.65 -18.03 8.83
CA THR A 180 -6.34 -18.50 9.29
C THR A 180 -5.23 -18.09 8.32
N GLN A 181 -3.99 -17.96 8.81
CA GLN A 181 -2.81 -17.70 7.97
C GLN A 181 -2.62 -18.75 6.88
N SER A 182 -2.89 -20.03 7.18
CA SER A 182 -2.82 -21.10 6.17
C SER A 182 -3.88 -20.97 5.07
N GLU A 183 -5.06 -20.43 5.39
CA GLU A 183 -6.10 -20.16 4.42
C GLU A 183 -5.75 -18.95 3.55
N PHE A 184 -5.22 -17.88 4.15
CA PHE A 184 -4.70 -16.71 3.46
C PHE A 184 -3.66 -17.10 2.40
N TYR A 185 -2.58 -17.79 2.78
CA TYR A 185 -1.53 -18.18 1.84
C TYR A 185 -2.03 -19.16 0.78
N ARG A 186 -2.90 -20.11 1.14
CA ARG A 186 -3.51 -21.01 0.14
C ARG A 186 -4.30 -20.22 -0.89
N TYR A 187 -5.01 -19.17 -0.47
CA TYR A 187 -5.79 -18.34 -1.36
C TYR A 187 -4.89 -17.53 -2.30
N VAL A 188 -3.90 -16.82 -1.75
CA VAL A 188 -2.87 -16.09 -2.51
C VAL A 188 -2.19 -17.03 -3.54
N ASP A 189 -1.78 -18.22 -3.10
CA ASP A 189 -1.18 -19.26 -3.95
C ASP A 189 -2.15 -19.98 -4.89
N SER A 190 -3.46 -19.79 -4.76
CA SER A 190 -4.43 -20.42 -5.67
C SER A 190 -4.97 -19.45 -6.71
N SER A 191 -4.76 -18.15 -6.47
CA SER A 191 -5.21 -17.09 -7.36
C SER A 191 -4.32 -17.03 -8.60
N PRO A 192 -4.90 -16.89 -9.81
CA PRO A 192 -4.14 -17.04 -11.05
C PRO A 192 -3.02 -16.00 -11.22
N ASP A 193 -3.29 -14.72 -10.91
CA ASP A 193 -2.35 -13.61 -11.14
C ASP A 193 -2.49 -12.48 -10.10
N GLU A 194 -3.71 -12.18 -9.65
CA GLU A 194 -4.09 -11.03 -8.79
C GLU A 194 -3.18 -10.79 -7.57
N PHE A 195 -2.94 -11.81 -6.74
CA PHE A 195 -2.15 -11.69 -5.50
C PHE A 195 -0.76 -12.34 -5.58
N ARG A 196 -0.46 -13.05 -6.67
CA ARG A 196 0.83 -13.78 -6.84
C ARG A 196 1.99 -12.86 -7.19
N GLU A 197 1.67 -11.66 -7.64
CA GLU A 197 2.64 -10.64 -8.03
C GLU A 197 3.17 -9.83 -6.83
N SER A 198 2.85 -10.24 -5.59
CA SER A 198 3.36 -9.65 -4.37
C SER A 198 4.45 -10.55 -3.74
N GLY A 199 5.60 -9.97 -3.35
CA GLY A 199 6.72 -10.68 -2.69
C GLY A 199 7.80 -11.28 -3.61
N GLY A 200 8.53 -12.31 -3.17
CA GLY A 200 9.74 -12.84 -3.85
C GLY A 200 9.53 -13.49 -5.23
N GLY A 201 8.29 -13.55 -5.72
CA GLY A 201 7.93 -13.99 -7.07
C GLY A 201 7.33 -12.87 -7.94
N ALA A 202 7.24 -11.65 -7.41
CA ALA A 202 6.73 -10.48 -8.11
C ALA A 202 7.49 -10.21 -9.42
N PRO A 203 6.81 -9.81 -10.50
CA PRO A 203 7.48 -9.26 -11.66
C PRO A 203 8.41 -8.11 -11.28
N SER A 204 9.65 -8.13 -11.79
CA SER A 204 10.67 -7.14 -11.41
C SER A 204 10.33 -5.69 -11.76
N TYR A 205 9.36 -5.46 -12.66
CA TYR A 205 8.88 -4.10 -12.97
C TYR A 205 8.14 -3.48 -11.78
N LEU A 206 7.54 -4.28 -10.90
CA LEU A 206 6.87 -3.81 -9.68
C LEU A 206 7.83 -3.34 -8.59
N GLY A 207 9.11 -3.72 -8.67
CA GLY A 207 10.12 -3.31 -7.71
C GLY A 207 9.95 -3.90 -6.31
N VAL A 208 9.07 -4.87 -6.10
CA VAL A 208 8.95 -5.62 -4.85
C VAL A 208 10.08 -6.65 -4.78
N LEU A 209 10.89 -6.58 -3.74
CA LEU A 209 11.94 -7.53 -3.44
C LEU A 209 11.46 -8.62 -2.49
N GLU A 210 10.57 -8.27 -1.56
CA GLU A 210 10.06 -9.17 -0.53
C GLU A 210 8.73 -8.64 0.02
N LEU A 211 7.87 -9.56 0.44
CA LEU A 211 6.66 -9.25 1.19
C LEU A 211 6.50 -10.34 2.26
N GLU A 212 6.54 -9.94 3.51
CA GLU A 212 6.23 -10.76 4.66
C GLU A 212 4.96 -10.24 5.32
N VAL A 213 3.95 -11.11 5.46
CA VAL A 213 2.63 -10.79 6.04
C VAL A 213 2.23 -11.96 6.93
N THR A 214 2.44 -11.82 8.24
CA THR A 214 2.38 -12.92 9.20
C THR A 214 1.58 -12.57 10.44
N ILE A 215 1.22 -13.60 11.19
CA ILE A 215 0.91 -13.51 12.62
C ILE A 215 2.12 -14.04 13.39
N ASP A 216 2.62 -13.24 14.32
CA ASP A 216 3.65 -13.63 15.28
C ASP A 216 3.02 -14.50 16.38
N ASP A 217 3.63 -15.66 16.65
CA ASP A 217 3.24 -16.61 17.71
C ASP A 217 3.67 -16.17 19.13
#